data_AF-A0A955B050-F1
#
_entry.id   AF-A0A955B050-F1
#
_cell.length_a   1.000
_cell.length_b   1.000
_cell.length_c   1.000
_cell.angle_alpha   90.00
_cell.angle_beta   90.00
_cell.angle_gamma   90.00
#
_symmetry.space_group_name_H-M   'P 1'
#
loop_
_entity.id
_entity.type
_entity.pdbx_description
1 polymer ?
#
loop_
_entity_poly.entity_id
_entity_poly.type
_entity_poly.pdbx_seq_one_letter_code
_entity_poly.pdbx_strand_id
1 'polypeptide(L)'
;MNATPTEQPTDELVPESVIPPGHLPAMRYRDLPPPVPLRRMVGPSVILAGLALGSGEFILWPYIVYRSGFVFFWACLLGVATQYFINMEITRWSLATGESALTGFIRLSRKWTPLFLAFNVIPWLIPAWALGAAQIVSWLIWGPQFDAEGHLLSPHAVPIAIGGMVLCGAILTAGPVLYETIEKTQLVLVSTIMVSVVVLAAMLLKDRPDAIFAQISAVATAGS
;
A
#
# COMPACT_ATOMS: atom_id res chain seq x y z
N MET A 1 33.64 -5.65 44.11
CA MET A 1 32.49 -5.10 43.38
C MET A 1 32.16 -6.13 42.32
N ASN A 2 31.18 -6.99 42.61
CA ASN A 2 30.94 -8.24 41.88
C ASN A 2 30.35 -7.94 40.50
N ALA A 3 31.01 -8.44 39.46
CA ALA A 3 30.45 -8.48 38.11
C ALA A 3 29.22 -9.39 38.13
N THR A 4 28.06 -8.84 37.76
CA THR A 4 26.88 -9.61 37.40
C THR A 4 27.23 -10.52 36.22
N PRO A 5 26.92 -11.82 36.28
CA PRO A 5 27.17 -12.70 35.15
C PRO A 5 26.20 -12.34 34.03
N THR A 6 26.73 -11.96 32.87
CA THR A 6 25.98 -11.98 31.61
C THR A 6 25.51 -13.41 31.36
N GLU A 7 24.25 -13.66 31.71
CA GLU A 7 23.54 -14.91 31.47
C GLU A 7 23.58 -15.22 29.96
N GLN A 8 24.09 -16.39 29.60
CA GLN A 8 24.13 -16.85 28.22
C GLN A 8 22.70 -16.97 27.69
N PRO A 9 22.41 -16.70 26.41
CA PRO A 9 21.06 -16.85 25.89
C PRO A 9 20.71 -18.33 25.98
N THR A 10 19.88 -18.68 26.97
CA THR A 10 19.40 -20.03 27.17
C THR A 10 18.68 -20.42 25.89
N ASP A 11 19.12 -21.49 25.24
CA ASP A 11 18.46 -22.09 24.06
C ASP A 11 17.15 -22.79 24.50
N GLU A 12 16.37 -22.09 25.31
CA GLU A 12 15.21 -22.58 26.02
C GLU A 12 14.02 -22.51 25.06
N LEU A 13 13.43 -23.68 24.83
CA LEU A 13 12.25 -23.82 24.00
C LEU A 13 11.05 -23.22 24.73
N VAL A 14 10.28 -22.42 24.01
CA VAL A 14 9.03 -21.84 24.51
C VAL A 14 8.07 -22.98 24.88
N PRO A 15 7.54 -23.03 26.11
CA PRO A 15 6.61 -24.07 26.53
C PRO A 15 5.36 -24.12 25.64
N GLU A 16 4.86 -25.32 25.37
CA GLU A 16 3.66 -25.52 24.54
C GLU A 16 2.40 -24.88 25.16
N SER A 17 2.41 -24.62 26.47
CA SER A 17 1.33 -23.91 27.19
C SER A 17 1.26 -22.42 26.83
N VAL A 18 2.34 -21.83 26.34
CA VAL A 18 2.40 -20.41 25.96
C VAL A 18 2.11 -20.25 24.47
N ILE A 19 2.76 -21.05 23.61
CA ILE A 19 2.47 -21.09 22.18
C ILE A 19 2.51 -22.54 21.67
N PRO A 20 1.37 -23.11 21.24
CA PRO A 20 1.34 -24.43 20.64
C PRO A 20 2.19 -24.47 19.35
N PRO A 21 3.14 -25.41 19.22
CA PRO A 21 4.01 -25.48 18.04
C PRO A 21 3.23 -25.77 16.75
N GLY A 22 2.12 -26.51 16.86
CA GLY A 22 1.27 -26.86 15.72
C GLY A 22 2.04 -27.65 14.67
N HIS A 23 2.09 -27.14 13.43
CA HIS A 23 2.75 -27.78 12.29
C HIS A 23 4.21 -27.33 12.07
N LEU A 24 4.76 -26.51 12.97
CA LEU A 24 6.10 -25.91 12.85
C LEU A 24 6.92 -26.21 14.11
N PRO A 25 8.27 -26.16 14.05
CA PRO A 25 9.11 -26.40 15.21
C PRO A 25 8.79 -25.42 16.35
N ALA A 26 9.02 -25.85 17.59
CA ALA A 26 8.82 -25.01 18.77
C ALA A 26 9.72 -23.78 18.73
N MET A 27 9.17 -22.64 19.17
CA MET A 27 9.92 -21.39 19.24
C MET A 27 10.96 -21.43 20.35
N ARG A 28 11.94 -20.51 20.28
CA ARG A 28 13.00 -20.35 21.27
C ARG A 28 12.93 -18.96 21.86
N TYR A 29 13.20 -18.83 23.15
CA TYR A 29 13.36 -17.52 23.76
C TYR A 29 14.59 -16.82 23.17
N ARG A 30 14.43 -15.54 22.83
CA ARG A 30 15.50 -14.68 22.32
C ARG A 30 15.24 -13.27 22.80
N ASP A 31 16.32 -12.56 23.15
CA ASP A 31 16.22 -11.15 23.52
C ASP A 31 15.76 -10.29 22.36
N LEU A 32 14.89 -9.32 22.66
CA LEU A 32 14.47 -8.32 21.68
C LEU A 32 15.67 -7.44 21.30
N PRO A 33 15.84 -7.12 20.01
CA PRO A 33 16.85 -6.16 19.60
C PRO A 33 16.57 -4.78 20.24
N PRO A 34 17.60 -3.98 20.50
CA PRO A 34 17.42 -2.66 21.12
C PRO A 34 16.54 -1.75 20.26
N PRO A 35 15.67 -0.94 20.87
CA PRO A 35 14.73 -0.10 20.13
C PRO A 35 15.48 0.96 19.31
N VAL A 36 15.14 1.05 18.03
CA VAL A 36 15.66 2.10 17.14
C VAL A 36 15.02 3.44 17.54
N PRO A 37 15.79 4.53 17.68
CA PRO A 37 15.22 5.83 18.06
C PRO A 37 14.27 6.35 16.97
N LEU A 38 13.11 6.87 17.39
CA LEU A 38 12.02 7.32 16.50
C LEU A 38 12.51 8.27 15.39
N ARG A 39 13.43 9.19 15.71
CA ARG A 39 14.01 10.14 14.74
C ARG A 39 14.70 9.46 13.56
N ARG A 40 15.29 8.28 13.75
CA ARG A 40 15.93 7.50 12.68
C ARG A 40 14.92 6.68 11.86
N MET A 41 13.69 6.52 12.36
CA MET A 41 12.61 5.81 11.67
C MET A 41 11.78 6.74 10.78
N VAL A 42 11.52 7.98 11.22
CA VAL A 42 10.62 8.92 10.51
C VAL A 42 11.06 9.16 9.07
N GLY A 43 12.35 9.41 8.81
CA GLY A 43 12.86 9.70 7.46
C GLY A 43 12.56 8.56 6.46
N PRO A 44 13.05 7.34 6.72
CA PRO A 44 12.74 6.18 5.89
C PRO A 44 11.23 5.89 5.80
N SER A 45 10.48 6.02 6.90
CA SER A 45 9.03 5.75 6.92
C SER A 45 8.23 6.72 6.06
N VAL A 46 8.59 8.01 6.01
CA VAL A 46 7.91 9.00 5.15
C VAL A 46 8.15 8.70 3.67
N ILE A 47 9.38 8.31 3.31
CA ILE A 47 9.71 7.91 1.93
C ILE A 47 8.94 6.65 1.55
N LEU A 48 8.93 5.63 2.41
CA LEU A 48 8.19 4.38 2.17
C LEU A 48 6.68 4.60 2.12
N ALA A 49 6.12 5.47 2.97
CA ALA A 49 4.71 5.82 2.96
C ALA A 49 4.32 6.58 1.68
N GLY A 50 5.16 7.52 1.23
CA GLY A 50 4.98 8.22 -0.04
C GLY A 50 5.08 7.30 -1.25
N LEU A 51 5.92 6.27 -1.18
CA LEU A 51 6.01 5.22 -2.21
C LEU A 51 4.77 4.29 -2.21
N ALA A 52 4.20 4.05 -1.02
CA ALA A 52 3.05 3.16 -0.84
C ALA A 52 1.74 3.80 -1.30
N LEU A 53 1.59 5.13 -1.23
CA LEU A 53 0.51 5.86 -1.92
C LEU A 53 0.75 5.77 -3.44
N GLY A 54 0.18 4.73 -4.06
CA GLY A 54 0.33 4.48 -5.49
C GLY A 54 -0.47 5.46 -6.36
N SER A 55 -0.04 5.63 -7.61
CA SER A 55 -0.70 6.47 -8.63
C SER A 55 -2.18 6.12 -8.87
N GLY A 56 -2.58 4.87 -8.59
CA GLY A 56 -3.93 4.34 -8.77
C GLY A 56 -4.90 4.83 -7.69
N GLU A 57 -4.45 5.02 -6.45
CA GLU A 57 -5.26 5.63 -5.40
C GLU A 57 -5.54 7.11 -5.73
N PHE A 58 -4.55 7.81 -6.31
CA PHE A 58 -4.71 9.19 -6.77
C PHE A 58 -5.71 9.37 -7.91
N ILE A 59 -6.03 8.32 -8.67
CA ILE A 59 -7.04 8.38 -9.75
C ILE A 59 -8.39 7.87 -9.22
N LEU A 60 -8.36 6.77 -8.46
CA LEU A 60 -9.55 6.12 -7.94
C LEU A 60 -10.31 7.00 -6.95
N TRP A 61 -9.61 7.64 -6.00
CA TRP A 61 -10.26 8.47 -4.99
C TRP A 61 -10.95 9.70 -5.58
N PRO A 62 -10.33 10.53 -6.44
CA PRO A 62 -11.02 11.64 -7.09
C PRO A 62 -12.18 11.17 -7.95
N TYR A 63 -12.07 10.02 -8.61
CA TYR A 63 -13.15 9.46 -9.41
C TYR A 63 -14.36 9.04 -8.56
N ILE A 64 -14.12 8.42 -7.40
CA ILE A 64 -15.18 8.09 -6.44
C ILE A 64 -15.81 9.38 -5.91
N VAL A 65 -15.00 10.33 -5.44
CA VAL A 65 -15.48 11.60 -4.90
C VAL A 65 -16.26 12.42 -5.93
N TYR A 66 -15.83 12.44 -7.19
CA TYR A 66 -16.55 13.12 -8.27
C TYR A 66 -17.92 12.50 -8.53
N ARG A 67 -18.03 11.16 -8.55
CA ARG A 67 -19.31 10.49 -8.87
C ARG A 67 -20.28 10.39 -7.69
N SER A 68 -19.75 10.25 -6.48
CA SER A 68 -20.54 9.96 -5.28
C SER A 68 -20.45 11.05 -4.21
N GLY A 69 -19.78 12.17 -4.50
CA GLY A 69 -19.51 13.23 -3.55
C GLY A 69 -18.58 12.76 -2.43
N PHE A 70 -18.56 13.53 -1.33
CA PHE A 70 -17.78 13.21 -0.13
C PHE A 70 -18.43 12.14 0.77
N VAL A 71 -19.52 11.50 0.32
CA VAL A 71 -20.31 10.55 1.12
C VAL A 71 -19.47 9.35 1.59
N PHE A 72 -18.56 8.84 0.76
CA PHE A 72 -17.74 7.67 1.12
C PHE A 72 -16.46 8.00 1.90
N PHE A 73 -16.27 9.24 2.32
CA PHE A 73 -15.06 9.64 3.05
C PHE A 73 -14.94 8.91 4.41
N TRP A 74 -16.06 8.61 5.09
CA TRP A 74 -16.04 7.81 6.31
C TRP A 74 -15.48 6.40 6.10
N ALA A 75 -15.70 5.80 4.92
CA ALA A 75 -15.18 4.49 4.58
C ALA A 75 -13.66 4.53 4.36
N CYS A 76 -13.13 5.64 3.85
CA CYS A 76 -11.68 5.89 3.78
C CYS A 76 -11.06 5.92 5.19
N LEU A 77 -11.66 6.69 6.11
CA LEU A 77 -11.20 6.75 7.50
C LEU A 77 -11.23 5.37 8.18
N LEU A 78 -12.31 4.61 7.96
CA LEU A 78 -12.43 3.26 8.49
C LEU A 78 -11.38 2.32 7.87
N GLY A 79 -11.10 2.43 6.57
CA GLY A 79 -10.06 1.66 5.89
C GLY A 79 -8.67 1.95 6.45
N VAL A 80 -8.31 3.23 6.58
CA VAL A 80 -7.01 3.66 7.15
C VAL A 80 -6.89 3.25 8.61
N ALA A 81 -7.94 3.40 9.42
CA ALA A 81 -7.95 2.96 10.80
C ALA A 81 -7.75 1.45 10.92
N THR A 82 -8.47 0.67 10.10
CA THR A 82 -8.35 -0.80 10.06
C THR A 82 -6.93 -1.20 9.65
N GLN A 83 -6.38 -0.58 8.61
CA GLN A 83 -5.01 -0.82 8.16
C GLN A 83 -3.99 -0.49 9.25
N TYR A 84 -4.17 0.61 9.98
CA TYR A 84 -3.31 0.98 11.12
C TYR A 84 -3.31 -0.10 12.21
N PHE A 85 -4.49 -0.56 12.65
CA PHE A 85 -4.58 -1.59 13.68
C PHE A 85 -3.98 -2.92 13.21
N ILE A 86 -4.31 -3.37 12.00
CA ILE A 86 -3.78 -4.62 11.46
C ILE A 86 -2.26 -4.56 11.35
N ASN A 87 -1.68 -3.48 10.80
CA ASN A 87 -0.22 -3.34 10.68
C ASN A 87 0.47 -3.29 12.04
N MET A 88 -0.15 -2.62 13.04
CA MET A 88 0.36 -2.56 14.40
C MET A 88 0.38 -3.95 15.05
N GLU A 89 -0.69 -4.74 14.90
CA GLU A 89 -0.76 -6.09 15.47
C GLU A 89 0.18 -7.08 14.76
N ILE A 90 0.32 -6.99 13.43
CA ILE A 90 1.32 -7.77 12.68
C ILE A 90 2.73 -7.45 13.18
N THR A 91 3.03 -6.16 13.37
CA THR A 91 4.34 -5.72 13.87
C THR A 91 4.58 -6.24 15.30
N ARG A 92 3.58 -6.16 16.18
CA ARG A 92 3.68 -6.67 17.55
C ARG A 92 3.91 -8.17 17.57
N TRP A 93 3.20 -8.92 16.73
CA TRP A 93 3.40 -10.37 16.58
C TRP A 93 4.83 -10.68 16.11
N SER A 94 5.29 -10.01 15.05
CA SER A 94 6.63 -10.25 14.50
C SER A 94 7.75 -9.82 15.45
N LEU A 95 7.55 -8.79 16.27
CA LEU A 95 8.50 -8.39 17.30
C LEU A 95 8.52 -9.37 18.49
N ALA A 96 7.36 -9.89 18.90
CA ALA A 96 7.25 -10.79 20.05
C ALA A 96 7.70 -12.23 19.73
N THR A 97 7.45 -12.71 18.52
CA THR A 97 7.70 -14.12 18.13
C THR A 97 8.91 -14.28 17.21
N GLY A 98 9.36 -13.22 16.54
CA GLY A 98 10.37 -13.30 15.49
C GLY A 98 9.88 -13.97 14.20
N GLU A 99 8.60 -14.36 14.12
CA GLU A 99 7.99 -14.97 12.95
C GLU A 99 7.02 -14.00 12.25
N SER A 100 6.76 -14.23 10.96
CA SER A 100 5.71 -13.49 10.27
C SER A 100 4.33 -13.85 10.82
N ALA A 101 3.38 -12.91 10.78
CA ALA A 101 1.99 -13.21 11.15
C ALA A 101 1.40 -14.37 10.32
N LEU A 102 1.79 -14.49 9.05
CA LEU A 102 1.40 -15.60 8.18
C LEU A 102 1.87 -16.95 8.71
N THR A 103 3.12 -17.03 9.18
CA THR A 103 3.69 -18.22 9.82
C THR A 103 2.89 -18.58 11.07
N GLY A 104 2.49 -17.59 11.87
CA GLY A 104 1.59 -17.78 13.02
C GLY A 104 0.25 -18.42 12.64
N PHE A 105 -0.41 -17.95 11.58
CA PHE A 105 -1.66 -18.56 11.10
C PHE A 105 -1.49 -20.00 10.61
N ILE A 106 -0.32 -20.34 10.04
CA ILE A 106 -0.01 -21.70 9.62
C ILE A 106 0.12 -22.64 10.83
N ARG A 107 0.63 -22.15 11.97
CA ARG A 107 0.66 -22.92 13.23
C ARG A 107 -0.75 -23.31 13.68
N LEU A 108 -1.73 -22.41 13.53
CA LEU A 108 -3.13 -22.65 13.87
C LEU A 108 -3.80 -23.64 12.90
N SER A 109 -3.64 -23.43 11.59
CA SER A 109 -4.14 -24.39 10.58
C SER A 109 -3.42 -24.23 9.24
N ARG A 110 -2.97 -25.34 8.66
CA ARG A 110 -2.39 -25.37 7.31
C ARG A 110 -3.36 -24.90 6.22
N LYS A 111 -4.67 -24.91 6.48
CA LYS A 111 -5.73 -24.43 5.57
C LYS A 111 -5.66 -22.92 5.32
N TRP A 112 -5.02 -22.15 6.19
CA TRP A 112 -4.80 -20.72 5.97
C TRP A 112 -3.81 -20.45 4.82
N THR A 113 -2.86 -21.35 4.58
CA THR A 113 -1.85 -21.21 3.51
C THR A 113 -2.46 -20.97 2.12
N PRO A 114 -3.35 -21.85 1.59
CA PRO A 114 -3.95 -21.62 0.28
C PRO A 114 -4.84 -20.38 0.24
N LEU A 115 -5.49 -20.02 1.36
CA LEU A 115 -6.34 -18.83 1.43
C LEU A 115 -5.52 -17.54 1.31
N PHE A 116 -4.44 -17.41 2.08
CA PHE A 116 -3.53 -16.27 1.98
C PHE A 116 -2.83 -16.22 0.63
N LEU A 117 -2.48 -17.38 0.06
CA LEU A 117 -1.91 -17.43 -1.28
C LEU A 117 -2.91 -16.92 -2.33
N ALA A 118 -4.18 -17.32 -2.24
CA ALA A 118 -5.23 -16.84 -3.14
C ALA A 118 -5.44 -15.33 -3.00
N PHE A 119 -5.54 -14.81 -1.77
CA PHE A 119 -5.67 -13.37 -1.53
C PHE A 119 -4.44 -12.56 -1.95
N ASN A 120 -3.26 -13.17 -1.97
CA ASN A 120 -2.09 -12.54 -2.54
C ASN A 120 -2.13 -12.58 -4.07
N VAL A 121 -2.28 -13.76 -4.68
CA VAL A 121 -2.10 -13.94 -6.14
C VAL A 121 -3.23 -13.32 -6.96
N ILE A 122 -4.50 -13.45 -6.53
CA ILE A 122 -5.66 -13.03 -7.34
C ILE A 122 -5.63 -11.52 -7.62
N PRO A 123 -5.40 -10.63 -6.64
CA PRO A 123 -5.30 -9.19 -6.91
C PRO A 123 -4.16 -8.82 -7.86
N TRP A 124 -3.00 -9.49 -7.75
CA TRP A 124 -1.85 -9.24 -8.63
C TRP A 124 -2.05 -9.77 -10.06
N LEU A 125 -2.96 -10.72 -10.27
CA LEU A 125 -3.28 -11.24 -11.60
C LEU A 125 -4.08 -10.23 -12.45
N ILE A 126 -4.85 -9.36 -11.80
CA ILE A 126 -5.67 -8.36 -12.49
C ILE A 126 -4.78 -7.19 -12.90
N PRO A 127 -4.61 -6.90 -14.22
CA PRO A 127 -3.71 -5.85 -14.69
C PRO A 127 -4.36 -4.45 -14.56
N ALA A 128 -4.92 -4.14 -13.40
CA ALA A 128 -5.63 -2.89 -13.12
C ALA A 128 -4.72 -1.66 -13.35
N TRP A 129 -3.46 -1.76 -12.95
CA TRP A 129 -2.46 -0.69 -13.10
C TRP A 129 -2.11 -0.42 -14.56
N ALA A 130 -1.92 -1.48 -15.36
CA ALA A 130 -1.64 -1.36 -16.78
C ALA A 130 -2.84 -0.75 -17.53
N LEU A 131 -4.06 -1.17 -17.16
CA LEU A 131 -5.28 -0.61 -17.75
C LEU A 131 -5.46 0.86 -17.38
N GLY A 132 -5.27 1.24 -16.11
CA GLY A 132 -5.36 2.63 -15.66
C GLY A 132 -4.34 3.54 -16.34
N ALA A 133 -3.10 3.10 -16.48
CA ALA A 133 -2.07 3.83 -17.23
C ALA A 133 -2.46 3.97 -18.72
N ALA A 134 -2.95 2.89 -19.32
CA ALA A 134 -3.36 2.90 -20.72
C ALA A 134 -4.58 3.80 -20.99
N GLN A 135 -5.51 3.92 -20.05
CA GLN A 135 -6.64 4.85 -20.13
C GLN A 135 -6.16 6.30 -20.19
N ILE A 136 -5.23 6.69 -19.31
CA ILE A 136 -4.66 8.03 -19.29
C ILE A 136 -3.92 8.32 -20.61
N VAL A 137 -3.11 7.38 -21.10
CA VAL A 137 -2.40 7.53 -22.38
C VAL A 137 -3.37 7.62 -23.55
N SER A 138 -4.44 6.82 -23.54
CA SER A 138 -5.48 6.86 -24.56
C SER A 138 -6.14 8.24 -24.61
N TRP A 139 -6.50 8.82 -23.46
CA TRP A 139 -7.12 10.14 -23.40
C TRP A 139 -6.16 11.27 -23.73
N LEU A 140 -4.86 11.11 -23.45
CA LEU A 140 -3.86 12.10 -23.80
C LEU A 140 -3.67 12.24 -25.32
N ILE A 141 -3.70 11.13 -26.05
CA ILE A 141 -3.42 11.12 -27.50
C ILE A 141 -4.71 11.33 -28.32
N TRP A 142 -5.82 10.70 -27.92
CA TRP A 142 -7.08 10.70 -28.69
C TRP A 142 -8.19 11.55 -28.07
N GLY A 143 -7.96 12.14 -26.90
CA GLY A 143 -8.99 12.86 -26.14
C GLY A 143 -9.95 11.94 -25.39
N PRO A 144 -10.70 12.47 -24.41
CA PRO A 144 -11.77 11.73 -23.74
C PRO A 144 -12.95 11.52 -24.69
N GLN A 145 -13.34 10.26 -24.90
CA GLN A 145 -14.54 9.91 -25.66
C GLN A 145 -15.67 9.56 -24.69
N PHE A 146 -16.90 9.88 -25.07
CA PHE A 146 -18.08 9.63 -24.27
C PHE A 146 -19.07 8.78 -25.06
N ASP A 147 -19.68 7.79 -24.40
CA ASP A 147 -20.80 7.04 -24.97
C ASP A 147 -22.06 7.89 -25.08
N ALA A 148 -23.09 7.38 -25.76
CA ALA A 148 -24.41 7.99 -25.86
C ALA A 148 -25.05 8.27 -24.47
N GLU A 149 -24.73 7.47 -23.44
CA GLU A 149 -25.15 7.72 -22.06
C GLU A 149 -24.19 8.63 -21.25
N GLY A 150 -23.14 9.17 -21.87
CA GLY A 150 -22.16 10.07 -21.21
C GLY A 150 -21.06 9.35 -20.42
N HIS A 151 -20.89 8.04 -20.60
CA HIS A 151 -19.82 7.28 -19.95
C HIS A 151 -18.46 7.52 -20.62
N LEU A 152 -17.40 7.73 -19.83
CA LEU A 152 -16.03 7.86 -20.32
C LEU A 152 -15.57 6.54 -20.95
N LEU A 153 -15.33 6.55 -22.26
CA LEU A 153 -14.82 5.43 -23.03
C LEU A 153 -13.32 5.61 -23.31
N SER A 154 -12.63 4.47 -23.41
CA SER A 154 -11.21 4.42 -23.79
C SER A 154 -10.97 3.23 -24.73
N PRO A 155 -11.43 3.31 -26.00
CA PRO A 155 -11.38 2.18 -26.93
C PRO A 155 -9.96 1.65 -27.16
N HIS A 156 -8.95 2.51 -27.04
CA HIS A 156 -7.54 2.17 -27.24
C HIS A 156 -6.82 1.74 -25.96
N ALA A 157 -7.48 1.73 -24.79
CA ALA A 157 -6.81 1.38 -23.53
C ALA A 157 -6.36 -0.09 -23.49
N VAL A 158 -7.18 -1.04 -23.94
CA VAL A 158 -6.83 -2.47 -23.93
C VAL A 158 -5.57 -2.78 -24.77
N PRO A 159 -5.46 -2.36 -26.05
CA PRO A 159 -4.26 -2.64 -26.83
C PRO A 159 -3.02 -1.93 -26.26
N ILE A 160 -3.16 -0.70 -25.74
CA ILE A 160 -2.04 0.00 -25.09
C ILE A 160 -1.60 -0.72 -23.81
N ALA A 161 -2.53 -1.24 -23.00
CA ALA A 161 -2.22 -1.99 -21.79
C ALA A 161 -1.44 -3.27 -22.12
N ILE A 162 -1.89 -4.03 -23.12
CA ILE A 162 -1.19 -5.25 -23.58
C ILE A 162 0.21 -4.90 -24.07
N GLY A 163 0.34 -3.90 -24.94
CA GLY A 163 1.65 -3.45 -25.45
C GLY A 163 2.58 -2.98 -24.33
N GLY A 164 2.05 -2.25 -23.35
CA GLY A 164 2.78 -1.81 -22.16
C GLY A 164 3.26 -2.96 -21.30
N MET A 165 2.42 -3.99 -21.07
CA MET A 165 2.82 -5.17 -20.31
C MET A 165 3.92 -5.98 -21.01
N VAL A 166 3.84 -6.14 -22.33
CA VAL A 166 4.88 -6.80 -23.13
C VAL A 166 6.19 -6.01 -23.07
N LEU A 167 6.12 -4.68 -23.22
CA LEU A 167 7.28 -3.80 -23.10
C LEU A 167 7.92 -3.88 -21.71
N CYS A 168 7.12 -3.85 -20.65
CA CYS A 168 7.60 -4.05 -19.28
C CYS A 168 8.32 -5.40 -19.13
N GLY A 169 7.73 -6.48 -19.64
CA GLY A 169 8.37 -7.80 -19.63
C GLY A 169 9.71 -7.83 -20.37
N ALA A 170 9.79 -7.17 -21.52
CA ALA A 170 11.02 -7.05 -22.30
C ALA A 170 12.10 -6.25 -21.55
N ILE A 171 11.74 -5.10 -20.96
CA ILE A 171 12.64 -4.25 -20.18
C ILE A 171 13.19 -5.01 -18.95
N LEU A 172 12.32 -5.71 -18.22
CA LEU A 172 12.72 -6.47 -17.04
C LEU A 172 13.69 -7.63 -17.39
N THR A 173 13.58 -8.19 -18.60
CA THR A 173 14.44 -9.28 -19.07
C THR A 173 15.82 -8.79 -19.52
N ALA A 174 15.94 -7.54 -19.99
CA ALA A 174 17.19 -6.95 -20.52
C ALA A 174 18.11 -6.38 -19.42
N GLY A 175 18.28 -7.10 -18.31
CA GLY A 175 18.53 -6.56 -16.96
C GLY A 175 19.94 -6.25 -16.41
N PRO A 176 20.99 -5.77 -17.13
CA PRO A 176 22.22 -5.38 -16.43
C PRO A 176 22.12 -4.06 -15.64
N VAL A 177 21.28 -3.09 -16.05
CA VAL A 177 21.29 -1.71 -15.49
C VAL A 177 19.92 -1.28 -14.91
N LEU A 178 19.07 -2.26 -14.59
CA LEU A 178 17.68 -2.01 -14.26
C LEU A 178 17.50 -1.30 -12.91
N TYR A 179 18.26 -1.70 -11.88
CA TYR A 179 18.05 -1.21 -10.52
C TYR A 179 18.25 0.31 -10.40
N GLU A 180 19.41 0.81 -10.83
CA GLU A 180 19.72 2.23 -10.72
C GLU A 180 18.82 3.09 -11.62
N THR A 181 18.44 2.56 -12.78
CA THR A 181 17.53 3.25 -13.72
C THR A 181 16.11 3.32 -13.17
N ILE A 182 15.58 2.22 -12.60
CA ILE A 182 14.26 2.20 -11.97
C ILE A 182 14.23 3.15 -10.78
N GLU A 183 15.23 3.10 -9.89
CA GLU A 183 15.26 3.95 -8.70
C GLU A 183 15.21 5.44 -9.06
N LYS A 184 16.07 5.87 -9.99
CA LYS A 184 16.10 7.27 -10.46
C LYS A 184 14.79 7.66 -11.15
N THR A 185 14.26 6.80 -12.01
CA THR A 185 13.01 7.07 -12.74
C THR A 185 11.82 7.15 -11.78
N GLN A 186 11.74 6.25 -10.81
CA GLN A 186 10.69 6.23 -9.79
C GLN A 186 10.76 7.47 -8.90
N LEU A 187 11.95 7.88 -8.47
CA LEU A 187 12.12 9.10 -7.67
C LEU A 187 11.64 10.34 -8.43
N VAL A 188 11.95 10.45 -9.73
CA VAL A 188 11.51 11.57 -10.57
C VAL A 188 9.98 11.57 -10.74
N LEU A 189 9.39 10.42 -11.06
CA LEU A 189 7.94 10.28 -11.23
C LEU A 189 7.18 10.64 -9.94
N VAL A 190 7.58 10.06 -8.80
CA VAL A 190 6.95 10.31 -7.50
C VAL A 190 7.08 11.79 -7.11
N SER A 191 8.28 12.36 -7.29
CA SER A 191 8.51 13.79 -6.99
C SER A 191 7.61 14.69 -7.84
N THR A 192 7.45 14.37 -9.13
CA THR A 192 6.59 15.13 -10.05
C THR A 192 5.12 15.06 -9.63
N ILE A 193 4.64 13.88 -9.24
CA ILE A 193 3.25 13.71 -8.76
C ILE A 193 3.05 14.51 -7.46
N MET A 194 3.97 14.41 -6.49
CA MET A 194 3.87 15.15 -5.22
C MET A 194 3.81 16.66 -5.44
N VAL A 195 4.69 17.20 -6.29
CA VAL A 195 4.66 18.64 -6.64
C VAL A 195 3.35 19.02 -7.30
N SER A 196 2.86 18.20 -8.25
CA SER A 196 1.60 18.47 -8.95
C SER A 196 0.42 18.52 -7.99
N VAL A 197 0.32 17.58 -7.05
CA VAL A 197 -0.74 17.54 -6.03
C VAL A 197 -0.68 18.77 -5.13
N VAL A 198 0.51 19.17 -4.67
CA VAL A 198 0.67 20.36 -3.80
C VAL A 198 0.28 21.63 -4.53
N VAL A 199 0.67 21.78 -5.81
CA VAL A 199 0.30 22.94 -6.62
C VAL A 199 -1.21 22.99 -6.85
N LEU A 200 -1.83 21.87 -7.24
CA LEU A 200 -3.29 21.80 -7.44
C LEU A 200 -4.05 22.11 -6.15
N ALA A 201 -3.59 21.59 -5.01
CA ALA A 201 -4.18 21.90 -3.71
C ALA A 201 -4.07 23.41 -3.40
N ALA A 202 -2.89 24.01 -3.60
CA ALA A 202 -2.69 25.44 -3.37
C ALA A 202 -3.56 26.33 -4.29
N MET A 203 -3.71 25.95 -5.57
CA MET A 203 -4.59 26.64 -6.52
C MET A 203 -6.06 26.53 -6.08
N LEU A 204 -6.52 25.35 -5.69
CA LEU A 204 -7.89 25.16 -5.21
C LEU A 204 -8.20 25.96 -3.95
N LEU A 205 -7.27 26.00 -2.98
CA LEU A 205 -7.43 26.82 -1.77
C LEU A 205 -7.56 28.31 -2.09
N LYS A 206 -6.80 28.78 -3.09
CA LYS A 206 -6.83 30.18 -3.51
C LYS A 206 -8.10 30.54 -4.27
N ASP A 207 -8.54 29.68 -5.18
CA ASP A 207 -9.60 30.01 -6.15
C ASP A 207 -11.01 29.67 -5.63
N ARG A 208 -11.16 28.69 -4.72
CA ARG A 208 -12.46 28.20 -4.25
C ARG A 208 -12.47 27.80 -2.76
N PRO A 209 -12.24 28.74 -1.81
CA PRO A 209 -12.33 28.43 -0.39
C PRO A 209 -13.71 27.88 0.02
N ASP A 210 -14.78 28.37 -0.62
CA ASP A 210 -16.17 27.98 -0.32
C ASP A 210 -16.46 26.50 -0.62
N ALA A 211 -15.80 25.94 -1.65
CA ALA A 211 -15.97 24.54 -2.04
C ALA A 211 -15.37 23.58 -1.00
N ILE A 212 -14.36 24.01 -0.26
CA ILE A 212 -13.75 23.22 0.81
C ILE A 212 -14.68 23.20 2.02
N PHE A 213 -15.20 24.37 2.42
CA PHE A 213 -16.17 24.46 3.51
C PHE A 213 -17.43 23.65 3.22
N ALA A 214 -17.93 23.67 1.97
CA ALA A 214 -19.06 22.85 1.55
C ALA A 214 -18.79 21.34 1.64
N GLN A 215 -17.57 20.89 1.32
CA GLN A 215 -17.18 19.48 1.44
C GLN A 215 -17.02 19.05 2.90
N ILE A 216 -16.44 19.90 3.74
CA ILE A 216 -16.31 19.64 5.19
C ILE A 216 -17.70 19.59 5.85
N SER A 217 -18.61 20.52 5.50
CA SER A 217 -19.98 20.50 6.00
C SER A 217 -20.73 19.27 5.53
N ALA A 218 -20.52 18.83 4.28
CA ALA A 218 -21.13 17.61 3.74
C ALA A 218 -20.72 16.35 4.53
N VAL A 219 -19.46 16.27 4.98
CA VAL A 219 -18.98 15.20 5.87
C VAL A 219 -19.68 15.27 7.24
N ALA A 220 -19.87 16.48 7.78
CA ALA A 220 -20.53 16.68 9.07
C ALA A 220 -22.05 16.38 9.04
N THR A 221 -22.71 16.61 7.91
CA THR A 221 -24.16 16.37 7.74
C THR A 221 -24.51 14.97 7.24
N ALA A 222 -23.54 14.13 6.82
CA ALA A 222 -23.80 12.77 6.35
C ALA A 222 -24.32 11.78 7.43
N GLY A 223 -24.69 12.27 8.61
CA GLY A 223 -25.45 11.58 9.65
C GLY A 223 -26.93 11.95 9.73
N SER A 224 -27.47 12.73 8.79
CA SER A 224 -28.91 13.05 8.65
C SER A 224 -29.41 12.90 7.22
#